data_AF-A0A133MD17-F1
#
_entry.id   AF-A0A133MD17-F1
#
_cell.length_a   1.000
_cell.length_b   1.000
_cell.length_c   1.000
_cell.angle_alpha   90.00
_cell.angle_beta   90.00
_cell.angle_gamma   90.00
#
_symmetry.space_group_name_H-M   'P 1'
#
loop_
_entity.id
_entity.type
_entity.pdbx_description
1 polymer ?
#
loop_
_entity_poly.entity_id
_entity_poly.type
_entity_poly.pdbx_seq_one_letter_code
_entity_poly.pdbx_strand_id
1 'polypeptide(L)'
;MNRSKVMGNFPKFKDIGNNSKDSIVQSDIFGHRFKSDQNVDEYLLEFLQVVISEKKLYVEGEGEKITKAFFPLVDKEKLEKIEFFPESKIDLKRFVFYMNSKDESRSKIDDDAYYEMINFIKDKIDISCDYSKKDVVKFIEKLLLGFSGVTKNRSWYAQSFLPICNSMILPETMIGKKERRDLDKAFEIGRIDFEYGKVDTECQTNRYNFMARGGEVYYLHVLRGLIKNPKYREELTNLLEKQLNEYKQIETLSDTIHKIWVEGIKEKYEGIILGYTTEIPKI
;
A
#
# COMPACT_ATOMS: atom_id res chain seq x y z
N MET A 1 -8.52 5.81 -7.82
CA MET A 1 -7.67 5.30 -6.71
C MET A 1 -8.53 4.44 -5.79
N ASN A 2 -8.23 3.15 -5.69
CA ASN A 2 -8.96 2.22 -4.83
C ASN A 2 -8.59 2.48 -3.36
N ARG A 3 -9.44 3.25 -2.66
CA ARG A 3 -9.39 3.40 -1.21
C ARG A 3 -10.07 2.18 -0.58
N SER A 4 -9.30 1.21 -0.08
CA SER A 4 -9.85 0.02 0.56
C SER A 4 -10.42 0.34 1.95
N LYS A 5 -11.72 0.11 2.13
CA LYS A 5 -12.43 0.28 3.41
C LYS A 5 -12.07 -0.81 4.42
N VAL A 6 -11.39 -0.45 5.50
CA VAL A 6 -11.16 -1.31 6.66
C VAL A 6 -12.39 -1.18 7.59
N MET A 7 -13.38 -2.08 7.48
CA MET A 7 -14.39 -2.18 8.56
C MET A 7 -13.88 -3.14 9.64
N GLY A 8 -13.91 -2.65 10.88
CA GLY A 8 -13.57 -3.38 12.09
C GLY A 8 -14.42 -4.62 12.29
N ASN A 9 -13.87 -5.54 13.07
CA ASN A 9 -14.59 -6.47 13.93
C ASN A 9 -13.55 -7.11 14.84
N PHE A 10 -13.50 -6.66 16.09
CA PHE A 10 -13.08 -7.54 17.17
C PHE A 10 -13.95 -8.80 17.13
N PRO A 11 -13.42 -9.98 17.51
CA PRO A 11 -14.26 -11.18 17.66
C PRO A 11 -15.47 -10.85 18.52
N LYS A 12 -16.67 -11.26 18.08
CA LYS A 12 -17.87 -11.08 18.89
C LYS A 12 -17.69 -11.97 20.11
N PHE A 13 -17.86 -11.42 21.30
CA PHE A 13 -17.72 -12.16 22.57
C PHE A 13 -18.54 -13.47 22.62
N LYS A 14 -19.62 -13.58 21.83
CA LYS A 14 -20.46 -14.79 21.74
C LYS A 14 -19.80 -15.97 20.99
N ASP A 15 -18.72 -15.72 20.27
CA ASP A 15 -17.96 -16.74 19.53
C ASP A 15 -16.74 -17.25 20.34
N ILE A 16 -16.40 -16.58 21.45
CA ILE A 16 -15.33 -16.98 22.36
C ILE A 16 -15.83 -18.17 23.20
N GLY A 17 -15.32 -19.36 22.89
CA GLY A 17 -15.59 -20.59 23.64
C GLY A 17 -16.56 -21.59 22.98
N ASN A 18 -17.13 -21.28 21.80
CA ASN A 18 -18.11 -22.16 21.15
C ASN A 18 -17.56 -23.00 19.98
N ASN A 19 -16.27 -22.94 19.64
CA ASN A 19 -15.70 -23.83 18.63
C ASN A 19 -14.30 -24.36 18.99
N SER A 20 -14.25 -25.68 19.19
CA SER A 20 -13.08 -26.57 19.26
C SER A 20 -12.17 -26.46 20.49
N LYS A 21 -11.74 -27.61 21.00
CA LYS A 21 -10.76 -27.77 22.09
C LYS A 21 -9.34 -27.27 21.73
N ASP A 22 -9.17 -26.62 20.57
CA ASP A 22 -7.87 -26.27 19.98
C ASP A 22 -7.75 -24.78 19.58
N SER A 23 -8.69 -23.90 19.98
CA SER A 23 -8.50 -22.47 19.74
C SER A 23 -7.41 -21.89 20.65
N ILE A 24 -6.35 -21.36 20.06
CA ILE A 24 -5.29 -20.67 20.79
C ILE A 24 -5.87 -19.34 21.27
N VAL A 25 -5.70 -18.99 22.55
CA VAL A 25 -6.17 -17.75 23.20
C VAL A 25 -5.93 -16.50 22.35
N GLN A 26 -4.77 -16.45 21.68
CA GLN A 26 -4.42 -15.37 20.76
C GLN A 26 -5.41 -15.24 19.59
N SER A 27 -5.92 -16.33 19.02
CA SER A 27 -6.95 -16.29 17.97
C SER A 27 -8.32 -15.89 18.51
N ASP A 28 -8.62 -16.21 19.76
CA ASP A 28 -9.91 -15.85 20.37
C ASP A 28 -9.99 -14.35 20.72
N ILE A 29 -8.86 -13.73 21.07
CA ILE A 29 -8.77 -12.30 21.40
C ILE A 29 -8.42 -11.48 20.15
N PHE A 30 -7.37 -11.95 19.46
CA PHE A 30 -6.75 -11.42 18.24
C PHE A 30 -7.54 -11.58 16.94
N GLY A 31 -8.30 -12.67 16.82
CA GLY A 31 -8.46 -13.33 15.52
C GLY A 31 -7.11 -13.86 14.99
N HIS A 32 -7.08 -14.26 13.73
CA HIS A 32 -5.85 -14.70 13.02
C HIS A 32 -4.95 -13.52 12.63
N ARG A 33 -4.70 -12.60 13.57
CA ARG A 33 -3.99 -11.34 13.39
C ARG A 33 -2.49 -11.41 13.70
N PHE A 34 -2.01 -12.44 14.38
CA PHE A 34 -0.57 -12.69 14.46
C PHE A 34 -0.30 -14.08 13.89
N LYS A 35 0.74 -14.16 13.07
CA LYS A 35 1.21 -15.42 12.49
C LYS A 35 2.62 -15.70 12.97
N SER A 36 2.92 -16.97 13.22
CA SER A 36 4.22 -17.41 13.74
C SER A 36 5.36 -17.30 12.72
N ASP A 37 5.04 -17.24 11.43
CA ASP A 37 5.98 -17.14 10.31
C ASP A 37 6.26 -15.69 9.88
N GLN A 38 5.59 -14.71 10.50
CA GLN A 38 5.75 -13.30 10.17
C GLN A 38 7.02 -12.72 10.82
N ASN A 39 7.81 -12.00 10.03
CA ASN A 39 9.07 -11.41 10.48
C ASN A 39 8.89 -10.00 11.07
N VAL A 40 9.94 -9.47 11.70
CA VAL A 40 9.92 -8.15 12.36
C VAL A 40 9.69 -7.02 11.35
N ASP A 41 10.30 -7.11 10.16
CA ASP A 41 10.18 -6.09 9.12
C ASP A 41 8.75 -6.01 8.57
N GLU A 42 8.10 -7.17 8.43
CA GLU A 42 6.70 -7.31 8.06
C GLU A 42 5.83 -6.58 9.09
N TYR A 43 5.94 -6.88 10.39
CA TYR A 43 5.19 -6.19 11.44
C TYR A 43 5.46 -4.69 11.50
N LEU A 44 6.71 -4.27 11.28
CA LEU A 44 7.08 -2.86 11.26
C LEU A 44 6.42 -2.14 10.08
N LEU A 45 6.46 -2.73 8.89
CA LEU A 45 5.79 -2.20 7.71
C LEU A 45 4.28 -2.11 7.92
N GLU A 46 3.66 -3.16 8.48
CA GLU A 46 2.25 -3.17 8.83
C GLU A 46 1.88 -1.99 9.75
N PHE A 47 2.67 -1.80 10.81
CA PHE A 47 2.46 -0.74 11.80
C PHE A 47 2.64 0.64 11.17
N LEU A 48 3.75 0.86 10.47
CA LEU A 48 4.06 2.15 9.87
C LEU A 48 3.06 2.51 8.78
N GLN A 49 2.56 1.54 8.03
CA GLN A 49 1.53 1.76 7.04
C GLN A 49 0.24 2.33 7.68
N VAL A 50 -0.15 1.79 8.83
CA VAL A 50 -1.30 2.31 9.60
C VAL A 50 -0.98 3.72 10.13
N VAL A 51 0.23 3.93 10.65
CA VAL A 51 0.69 5.23 11.15
C VAL A 51 0.62 6.32 10.07
N ILE A 52 1.10 6.06 8.85
CA ILE A 52 1.17 7.09 7.80
C ILE A 52 -0.14 7.24 7.01
N SER A 53 -1.05 6.25 7.09
CA SER A 53 -2.30 6.28 6.34
C SER A 53 -3.20 7.46 6.74
N GLU A 54 -3.97 7.96 5.77
CA GLU A 54 -5.12 8.80 6.05
C GLU A 54 -6.12 8.00 6.90
N LYS A 55 -6.65 8.64 7.93
CA LYS A 55 -7.56 8.01 8.90
C LYS A 55 -8.89 8.72 8.85
N LYS A 56 -9.97 7.96 8.85
CA LYS A 56 -11.32 8.46 9.11
C LYS A 56 -11.74 8.02 10.51
N LEU A 57 -12.04 8.99 11.36
CA LEU A 57 -12.51 8.81 12.72
C LEU A 57 -14.02 9.03 12.75
N TYR A 58 -14.71 8.18 13.49
CA TYR A 58 -16.13 8.31 13.81
C TYR A 58 -16.22 8.62 15.30
N VAL A 59 -16.63 9.85 15.62
CA VAL A 59 -16.64 10.35 17.00
C VAL A 59 -18.07 10.73 17.39
N GLU A 60 -18.56 10.15 18.47
CA GLU A 60 -19.90 10.41 19.02
C GLU A 60 -20.08 11.92 19.26
N GLY A 61 -21.14 12.48 18.68
CA GLY A 61 -21.48 13.91 18.77
C GLY A 61 -20.65 14.86 17.89
N GLU A 62 -19.59 14.37 17.23
CA GLU A 62 -18.74 15.18 16.33
C GLU A 62 -18.81 14.71 14.86
N GLY A 63 -19.27 13.49 14.59
CA GLY A 63 -19.42 12.94 13.25
C GLY A 63 -18.13 12.36 12.65
N GLU A 64 -18.03 12.39 11.31
CA GLU A 64 -16.85 11.89 10.59
C GLU A 64 -15.72 12.95 10.56
N LYS A 65 -14.51 12.55 10.93
CA LYS A 65 -13.30 13.40 10.86
C LYS A 65 -12.19 12.71 10.08
N ILE A 66 -11.62 13.41 9.09
CA ILE A 66 -10.47 12.93 8.32
C ILE A 66 -9.19 13.55 8.88
N THR A 67 -8.14 12.76 9.01
CA THR A 67 -6.84 13.24 9.50
C THR A 67 -5.67 12.43 8.94
N LYS A 68 -4.53 13.10 8.78
CA LYS A 68 -3.23 12.49 8.45
C LYS A 68 -2.27 12.43 9.64
N ALA A 69 -2.73 12.81 10.84
CA ALA A 69 -1.91 12.71 12.04
C ALA A 69 -1.50 11.25 12.27
N PHE A 70 -0.23 11.04 12.65
CA PHE A 70 0.29 9.72 13.02
C PHE A 70 -0.52 9.14 14.17
N PHE A 71 -0.73 9.93 15.23
CA PHE A 71 -1.56 9.54 16.38
C PHE A 71 -2.58 10.64 16.68
N PRO A 72 -3.84 10.51 16.22
CA PRO A 72 -4.84 11.56 16.39
C PRO A 72 -5.23 11.73 17.86
N LEU A 73 -5.41 12.99 18.25
CA LEU A 73 -6.05 13.37 19.50
C LEU A 73 -7.56 13.09 19.40
N VAL A 74 -8.04 12.15 20.19
CA VAL A 74 -9.45 11.78 20.24
C VAL A 74 -9.86 11.38 21.65
N ASP A 75 -11.08 11.75 22.03
CA ASP A 75 -11.69 11.24 23.26
C ASP A 75 -12.00 9.75 23.10
N LYS A 76 -11.36 8.96 23.96
CA LYS A 76 -11.40 7.50 23.92
C LYS A 76 -12.78 6.92 24.18
N GLU A 77 -13.64 7.64 24.90
CA GLU A 77 -15.00 7.20 25.21
C GLU A 77 -15.96 7.53 24.07
N LYS A 78 -15.61 8.51 23.23
CA LYS A 78 -16.43 8.94 22.08
C LYS A 78 -15.98 8.34 20.76
N LEU A 79 -14.78 7.75 20.67
CA LEU A 79 -14.30 7.11 19.45
C LEU A 79 -15.07 5.81 19.21
N GLU A 80 -16.01 5.84 18.27
CA GLU A 80 -16.79 4.66 17.87
C GLU A 80 -16.01 3.76 16.92
N LYS A 81 -15.29 4.38 15.97
CA LYS A 81 -14.62 3.65 14.89
C LYS A 81 -13.49 4.46 14.27
N ILE A 82 -12.47 3.73 13.81
CA ILE A 82 -11.39 4.26 12.97
C ILE A 82 -11.28 3.41 11.70
N GLU A 83 -11.13 4.06 10.55
CA GLU A 83 -10.82 3.44 9.27
C GLU A 83 -9.50 3.99 8.74
N PHE A 84 -8.68 3.12 8.15
CA PHE A 84 -7.37 3.45 7.59
C PHE A 84 -7.40 3.36 6.06
N PHE A 85 -6.78 4.33 5.39
CA PHE A 85 -6.75 4.45 3.92
C PHE A 85 -5.30 4.52 3.44
N PRO A 86 -4.60 3.37 3.40
CA PRO A 86 -3.24 3.30 2.89
C PRO A 86 -3.21 3.46 1.36
N GLU A 87 -2.11 3.99 0.85
CA GLU A 87 -1.84 4.08 -0.59
C GLU A 87 -1.06 2.86 -1.06
N SER A 88 -1.50 2.20 -2.15
CA SER A 88 -0.85 0.98 -2.64
C SER A 88 0.38 1.22 -3.50
N LYS A 89 0.40 2.32 -4.28
CA LYS A 89 1.40 2.65 -5.31
C LYS A 89 1.93 1.40 -6.03
N ILE A 90 1.00 0.60 -6.56
CA ILE A 90 1.32 -0.70 -7.16
C ILE A 90 2.23 -0.56 -8.39
N ASP A 91 2.13 0.57 -9.06
CA ASP A 91 3.01 1.01 -10.14
C ASP A 91 4.48 1.10 -9.69
N LEU A 92 4.76 1.66 -8.51
CA LEU A 92 6.12 1.71 -7.97
C LEU A 92 6.65 0.30 -7.66
N LYS A 93 5.78 -0.59 -7.16
CA LYS A 93 6.15 -2.01 -6.99
C LYS A 93 6.41 -2.70 -8.33
N ARG A 94 5.60 -2.42 -9.36
CA ARG A 94 5.83 -2.93 -10.71
C ARG A 94 7.18 -2.45 -11.23
N PHE A 95 7.51 -1.17 -11.03
CA PHE A 95 8.77 -0.60 -11.51
C PHE A 95 9.97 -1.32 -10.95
N VAL A 96 9.96 -1.59 -9.65
CA VAL A 96 11.13 -2.15 -8.95
C VAL A 96 11.15 -3.68 -8.95
N PHE A 97 10.02 -4.33 -8.65
CA PHE A 97 10.02 -5.76 -8.35
C PHE A 97 9.64 -6.65 -9.53
N TYR A 98 8.99 -6.12 -10.57
CA TYR A 98 8.39 -6.94 -11.63
C TYR A 98 9.43 -7.80 -12.37
N MET A 99 10.46 -7.15 -12.93
CA MET A 99 11.56 -7.81 -13.64
C MET A 99 12.54 -8.54 -12.70
N ASN A 100 12.46 -8.27 -11.40
CA ASN A 100 13.32 -8.86 -10.37
C ASN A 100 12.62 -10.01 -9.59
N SER A 101 11.40 -10.39 -10.00
CA SER A 101 10.63 -11.48 -9.42
C SER A 101 10.56 -12.70 -10.33
N LYS A 102 10.17 -13.85 -9.78
CA LYS A 102 9.96 -15.09 -10.55
C LYS A 102 8.90 -14.91 -11.65
N ASP A 103 9.17 -15.49 -12.82
CA ASP A 103 8.30 -15.41 -14.00
C ASP A 103 6.87 -15.90 -13.74
N GLU A 104 6.68 -16.84 -12.81
CA GLU A 104 5.35 -17.38 -12.44
C GLU A 104 4.37 -16.34 -11.90
N SER A 105 4.88 -15.17 -11.49
CA SER A 105 4.07 -14.05 -11.00
C SER A 105 3.81 -12.96 -12.05
N ARG A 106 4.33 -13.14 -13.27
CA ARG A 106 4.21 -12.21 -14.40
C ARG A 106 3.00 -12.55 -15.27
N SER A 107 2.50 -11.53 -15.94
CA SER A 107 1.28 -11.57 -16.75
C SER A 107 1.48 -10.64 -17.93
N LYS A 108 0.85 -10.93 -19.08
CA LYS A 108 1.10 -10.14 -20.30
C LYS A 108 0.65 -8.70 -20.16
N ILE A 109 -0.47 -8.45 -19.49
CA ILE A 109 -0.93 -7.08 -19.25
C ILE A 109 0.03 -6.33 -18.31
N ASP A 110 0.67 -7.03 -17.37
CA ASP A 110 1.69 -6.44 -16.49
C ASP A 110 3.04 -6.23 -17.21
N ASP A 111 3.38 -7.04 -18.22
CA ASP A 111 4.53 -6.81 -19.11
C ASP A 111 4.39 -5.50 -19.88
N ASP A 112 3.25 -5.32 -20.56
CA ASP A 112 2.94 -4.10 -21.30
C ASP A 112 2.96 -2.89 -20.36
N ALA A 113 2.31 -3.01 -19.19
CA ALA A 113 2.30 -1.95 -18.17
C ALA A 113 3.72 -1.55 -17.71
N TYR A 114 4.60 -2.54 -17.51
CA TYR A 114 5.99 -2.28 -17.14
C TYR A 114 6.71 -1.52 -18.26
N TYR A 115 6.62 -1.98 -19.51
CA TYR A 115 7.32 -1.31 -20.61
C TYR A 115 6.77 0.08 -20.93
N GLU A 116 5.47 0.30 -20.78
CA GLU A 116 4.85 1.63 -20.88
C GLU A 116 5.42 2.58 -19.83
N MET A 117 5.50 2.15 -18.57
CA MET A 117 6.11 2.95 -17.51
C MET A 117 7.57 3.29 -17.81
N ILE A 118 8.36 2.33 -18.32
CA ILE A 118 9.74 2.58 -18.74
C ILE A 118 9.80 3.66 -19.84
N ASN A 119 8.86 3.65 -20.79
CA ASN A 119 8.79 4.67 -21.83
C ASN A 119 8.40 6.04 -21.27
N PHE A 120 7.39 6.13 -20.40
CA PHE A 120 7.03 7.39 -19.76
C PHE A 120 8.19 8.00 -18.97
N ILE A 121 8.94 7.19 -18.24
CA ILE A 121 10.12 7.68 -17.51
C ILE A 121 11.20 8.16 -18.47
N LYS A 122 11.49 7.42 -19.55
CA LYS A 122 12.46 7.85 -20.58
C LYS A 122 12.08 9.18 -21.22
N ASP A 123 10.80 9.43 -21.44
CA ASP A 123 10.33 10.66 -22.06
C ASP A 123 10.49 11.89 -21.15
N LYS A 124 10.55 11.68 -19.83
CA LYS A 124 10.73 12.74 -18.82
C LYS A 124 12.18 12.92 -18.35
N ILE A 125 13.11 12.07 -18.78
CA ILE A 125 14.53 12.19 -18.45
C ILE A 125 15.26 12.91 -19.58
N ASP A 126 16.01 13.95 -19.24
CA ASP A 126 17.04 14.54 -20.10
C ASP A 126 18.43 14.08 -19.65
N ILE A 127 19.26 13.68 -20.61
CA ILE A 127 20.62 13.19 -20.36
C ILE A 127 21.63 14.00 -21.16
N SER A 128 22.77 14.31 -20.53
CA SER A 128 23.94 14.92 -21.15
C SER A 128 25.19 14.06 -21.03
N CYS A 129 25.03 12.80 -20.61
CA CYS A 129 26.10 11.83 -20.40
C CYS A 129 26.11 10.73 -21.47
N ASP A 130 27.18 9.92 -21.51
CA ASP A 130 27.39 8.85 -22.49
C ASP A 130 26.47 7.62 -22.30
N TYR A 131 25.58 7.65 -21.30
CA TYR A 131 24.63 6.58 -21.04
C TYR A 131 23.35 6.77 -21.86
N SER A 132 22.69 5.68 -22.26
CA SER A 132 21.37 5.78 -22.85
C SER A 132 20.31 6.10 -21.78
N LYS A 133 19.18 6.71 -22.16
CA LYS A 133 18.04 6.89 -21.24
C LYS A 133 17.59 5.56 -20.61
N LYS A 134 17.70 4.46 -21.36
CA LYS A 134 17.39 3.10 -20.87
C LYS A 134 18.32 2.67 -19.74
N ASP A 135 19.61 3.01 -19.82
CA ASP A 135 20.58 2.69 -18.77
C ASP A 135 20.30 3.50 -17.50
N VAL A 136 19.95 4.78 -17.65
CA VAL A 136 19.55 5.63 -16.52
C VAL A 136 18.31 5.07 -15.82
N VAL A 137 17.28 4.67 -16.55
CA VAL A 137 16.09 4.04 -15.95
C VAL A 137 16.46 2.76 -15.20
N LYS A 138 17.34 1.91 -15.76
CA LYS A 138 17.83 0.72 -15.06
C LYS A 138 18.64 1.05 -13.80
N PHE A 139 19.40 2.15 -13.79
CA PHE A 139 20.12 2.58 -12.59
C PHE A 139 19.14 3.03 -11.50
N ILE A 140 18.09 3.76 -11.86
CA ILE A 140 17.01 4.14 -10.95
C ILE A 140 16.31 2.90 -10.40
N GLU A 141 15.94 1.94 -11.25
CA GLU A 141 15.33 0.67 -10.84
C GLU A 141 16.23 -0.09 -9.85
N LYS A 142 17.53 -0.26 -10.17
CA LYS A 142 18.49 -0.95 -9.30
C LYS A 142 18.75 -0.22 -7.99
N LEU A 143 18.77 1.11 -8.00
CA LEU A 143 18.91 1.93 -6.79
C LEU A 143 17.74 1.66 -5.85
N LEU A 144 16.50 1.71 -6.35
CA LEU A 144 15.31 1.45 -5.55
C LEU A 144 15.22 -0.01 -5.11
N LEU A 145 15.65 -0.95 -5.96
CA LEU A 145 15.76 -2.37 -5.61
C LEU A 145 16.74 -2.60 -4.45
N GLY A 146 17.75 -1.76 -4.28
CA GLY A 146 18.66 -1.78 -3.13
C GLY A 146 17.95 -1.57 -1.78
N PHE A 147 16.75 -0.99 -1.78
CA PHE A 147 15.91 -0.81 -0.60
C PHE A 147 14.84 -1.89 -0.47
N SER A 148 15.02 -3.05 -1.08
CA SER A 148 14.14 -4.20 -0.88
C SER A 148 14.21 -4.71 0.56
N GLY A 149 13.06 -4.91 1.20
CA GLY A 149 12.96 -5.51 2.53
C GLY A 149 12.39 -6.93 2.46
N VAL A 150 11.07 -7.02 2.31
CA VAL A 150 10.33 -8.30 2.31
C VAL A 150 10.18 -8.80 0.88
N THR A 151 11.02 -9.76 0.47
CA THR A 151 11.03 -10.27 -0.93
C THR A 151 10.94 -11.79 -1.05
N LYS A 152 11.42 -12.53 -0.04
CA LYS A 152 11.59 -13.99 -0.12
C LYS A 152 10.25 -14.71 -0.33
N ASN A 153 10.17 -15.54 -1.37
CA ASN A 153 8.99 -16.33 -1.73
C ASN A 153 7.71 -15.51 -2.00
N ARG A 154 7.84 -14.22 -2.37
CA ARG A 154 6.71 -13.35 -2.71
C ARG A 154 6.68 -13.03 -4.21
N SER A 155 5.49 -12.98 -4.78
CA SER A 155 5.25 -12.37 -6.10
C SER A 155 5.61 -10.89 -6.08
N TRP A 156 5.93 -10.29 -7.24
CA TRP A 156 6.35 -8.88 -7.34
C TRP A 156 5.41 -7.89 -6.61
N TYR A 157 4.10 -8.11 -6.69
CA TYR A 157 3.07 -7.27 -6.04
C TYR A 157 3.03 -7.39 -4.52
N ALA A 158 3.52 -8.51 -3.99
CA ALA A 158 3.58 -8.83 -2.57
C ALA A 158 4.94 -8.52 -1.94
N GLN A 159 5.93 -8.07 -2.74
CA GLN A 159 7.21 -7.59 -2.21
C GLN A 159 7.06 -6.18 -1.63
N SER A 160 7.92 -5.84 -0.67
CA SER A 160 7.92 -4.54 0.00
C SER A 160 9.33 -3.98 0.18
N PHE A 161 9.42 -2.66 0.18
CA PHE A 161 10.65 -1.93 0.49
C PHE A 161 10.93 -1.94 2.00
N LEU A 162 12.14 -1.54 2.38
CA LEU A 162 12.46 -1.09 3.72
C LEU A 162 11.76 0.24 4.00
N PRO A 163 11.27 0.49 5.24
CA PRO A 163 10.53 1.69 5.58
C PRO A 163 11.45 2.89 5.84
N ILE A 164 12.21 3.32 4.82
CA ILE A 164 13.16 4.44 4.94
C ILE A 164 12.54 5.81 4.66
N CYS A 165 11.38 5.86 4.01
CA CYS A 165 10.58 7.07 3.79
C CYS A 165 9.11 6.70 3.56
N ASN A 166 8.20 7.69 3.59
CA ASN A 166 6.76 7.45 3.46
C ASN A 166 6.40 6.71 2.17
N SER A 167 6.99 7.10 1.04
CA SER A 167 6.64 6.54 -0.28
C SER A 167 7.11 5.11 -0.49
N MET A 168 7.93 4.57 0.43
CA MET A 168 8.36 3.17 0.44
C MET A 168 7.56 2.29 1.40
N ILE A 169 6.69 2.87 2.24
CA ILE A 169 5.81 2.12 3.12
C ILE A 169 4.52 1.79 2.34
N LEU A 170 4.51 0.63 1.69
CA LEU A 170 3.40 0.19 0.83
C LEU A 170 2.73 -1.08 1.40
N PRO A 171 1.40 -1.24 1.23
CA PRO A 171 0.68 -2.47 1.59
C PRO A 171 1.26 -3.68 0.91
N GLU A 172 1.14 -4.85 1.54
CA GLU A 172 1.06 -6.08 0.75
C GLU A 172 -0.18 -6.03 -0.14
N THR A 173 0.04 -6.25 -1.43
CA THR A 173 -1.00 -6.27 -2.45
C THR A 173 -1.16 -7.71 -2.91
N MET A 174 -2.37 -8.11 -3.28
CA MET A 174 -2.61 -9.41 -3.90
C MET A 174 -3.33 -9.23 -5.23
N ILE A 175 -2.93 -10.02 -6.22
CA ILE A 175 -3.60 -10.08 -7.51
C ILE A 175 -4.37 -11.40 -7.60
N GLY A 176 -5.66 -11.31 -7.90
CA GLY A 176 -6.52 -12.47 -8.12
C GLY A 176 -6.04 -13.25 -9.34
N LYS A 177 -5.55 -14.48 -9.14
CA LYS A 177 -4.96 -15.28 -10.24
C LYS A 177 -5.96 -15.58 -11.35
N LYS A 178 -7.25 -15.73 -11.02
CA LYS A 178 -8.28 -16.03 -12.00
C LYS A 178 -8.61 -14.79 -12.81
N GLU A 179 -8.88 -13.69 -12.13
CA GLU A 179 -9.19 -12.38 -12.67
C GLU A 179 -8.07 -11.93 -13.62
N ARG A 180 -6.81 -12.02 -13.18
CA ARG A 180 -5.66 -11.66 -14.01
C ARG A 180 -5.48 -12.55 -15.25
N ARG A 181 -5.76 -13.85 -15.14
CA ARG A 181 -5.75 -14.75 -16.31
C ARG A 181 -6.86 -14.43 -17.30
N ASP A 182 -8.03 -14.06 -16.82
CA ASP A 182 -9.16 -13.69 -17.67
C ASP A 182 -8.90 -12.35 -18.37
N LEU A 183 -8.24 -11.40 -17.70
CA LEU A 183 -7.71 -10.19 -18.31
C LEU A 183 -6.66 -10.48 -19.38
N ASP A 184 -5.64 -11.29 -19.07
CA ASP A 184 -4.58 -11.62 -20.03
C ASP A 184 -5.18 -12.24 -21.30
N LYS A 185 -6.14 -13.17 -21.16
CA LYS A 185 -6.85 -13.75 -22.31
C LYS A 185 -7.59 -12.70 -23.12
N ALA A 186 -8.29 -11.78 -22.47
CA ALA A 186 -9.03 -10.73 -23.16
C ALA A 186 -8.10 -9.75 -23.88
N PHE A 187 -6.95 -9.43 -23.27
CA PHE A 187 -5.91 -8.57 -23.83
C PHE A 187 -5.25 -9.22 -25.06
N GLU A 188 -4.87 -10.49 -24.97
CA GLU A 188 -4.24 -11.24 -26.05
C GLU A 188 -5.09 -11.35 -27.31
N ILE A 189 -6.41 -11.48 -27.16
CA ILE A 189 -7.35 -11.59 -28.28
C ILE A 189 -7.89 -10.24 -28.74
N GLY A 190 -7.32 -9.13 -28.24
CA GLY A 190 -7.70 -7.76 -28.62
C GLY A 190 -9.14 -7.38 -28.24
N ARG A 191 -9.74 -8.06 -27.24
CA ARG A 191 -11.10 -7.78 -26.75
C ARG A 191 -11.15 -6.62 -25.76
N ILE A 192 -10.03 -6.32 -25.13
CA ILE A 192 -9.84 -5.13 -24.31
C ILE A 192 -8.59 -4.41 -24.82
N ASP A 193 -8.68 -3.09 -24.95
CA ASP A 193 -7.48 -2.25 -24.98
C ASP A 193 -6.84 -2.27 -23.58
N PHE A 194 -5.65 -1.68 -23.45
CA PHE A 194 -4.98 -1.49 -22.17
C PHE A 194 -5.85 -0.64 -21.22
N GLU A 195 -6.80 -1.28 -20.54
CA GLU A 195 -7.69 -0.64 -19.59
C GLU A 195 -6.95 -0.46 -18.27
N TYR A 196 -6.25 0.66 -18.17
CA TYR A 196 -5.50 1.07 -16.99
C TYR A 196 -6.24 0.87 -15.66
N GLY A 197 -7.55 1.18 -15.67
CA GLY A 197 -8.43 0.94 -14.52
C GLY A 197 -8.24 -0.48 -14.00
N LYS A 198 -8.28 -1.51 -14.85
CA LYS A 198 -8.23 -2.91 -14.40
C LYS A 198 -6.83 -3.39 -14.05
N VAL A 199 -5.77 -2.86 -14.69
CA VAL A 199 -4.38 -3.27 -14.41
C VAL A 199 -4.00 -2.96 -12.96
N ASP A 200 -4.29 -1.74 -12.51
CA ASP A 200 -3.91 -1.27 -11.17
C ASP A 200 -5.04 -1.43 -10.13
N THR A 201 -6.32 -1.47 -10.53
CA THR A 201 -7.44 -1.58 -9.55
C THR A 201 -7.85 -3.01 -9.19
N GLU A 202 -7.51 -4.02 -10.01
CA GLU A 202 -7.74 -5.43 -9.63
C GLU A 202 -6.76 -5.91 -8.54
N CYS A 203 -5.78 -5.09 -8.24
CA CYS A 203 -4.91 -5.26 -7.09
C CYS A 203 -5.71 -5.08 -5.79
N GLN A 204 -5.92 -6.19 -5.10
CA GLN A 204 -6.69 -6.21 -3.86
C GLN A 204 -5.79 -5.94 -2.66
N THR A 205 -6.10 -4.85 -1.95
CA THR A 205 -5.72 -4.60 -0.57
C THR A 205 -6.88 -4.99 0.35
N ASN A 206 -7.38 -6.23 0.23
CA ASN A 206 -8.53 -6.66 1.03
C ASN A 206 -8.13 -6.89 2.50
N ARG A 207 -9.09 -6.86 3.45
CA ARG A 207 -8.85 -6.99 4.91
C ARG A 207 -8.22 -8.32 5.36
N TYR A 208 -8.30 -9.39 4.54
CA TYR A 208 -7.65 -10.68 4.80
C TYR A 208 -6.24 -10.76 4.19
N ASN A 209 -5.93 -9.91 3.22
CA ASN A 209 -4.65 -9.80 2.54
C ASN A 209 -3.84 -8.61 3.05
N PHE A 210 -4.50 -7.70 3.77
CA PHE A 210 -3.88 -6.61 4.46
C PHE A 210 -2.98 -7.19 5.54
N MET A 211 -1.69 -7.11 5.29
CA MET A 211 -0.66 -7.08 6.31
C MET A 211 -0.85 -5.84 7.21
N ALA A 212 -2.01 -5.67 7.83
CA ALA A 212 -2.10 -4.95 9.11
C ALA A 212 -2.92 -5.78 10.07
N ARG A 213 -2.57 -7.05 10.12
CA ARG A 213 -3.16 -7.99 11.04
C ARG A 213 -2.60 -7.71 12.43
N GLY A 214 -1.27 -7.71 12.56
CA GLY A 214 -0.59 -7.39 13.81
C GLY A 214 -0.24 -5.91 13.92
N GLY A 215 0.14 -5.26 12.81
CA GLY A 215 0.51 -3.84 12.81
C GLY A 215 -0.63 -2.90 13.23
N GLU A 216 -1.86 -3.15 12.76
CA GLU A 216 -3.04 -2.40 13.23
C GLU A 216 -3.25 -2.59 14.73
N VAL A 217 -3.09 -3.82 15.22
CA VAL A 217 -3.22 -4.11 16.66
C VAL A 217 -2.16 -3.36 17.45
N TYR A 218 -0.89 -3.39 17.02
CA TYR A 218 0.18 -2.61 17.65
C TYR A 218 -0.13 -1.11 17.62
N TYR A 219 -0.57 -0.59 16.47
CA TYR A 219 -0.95 0.80 16.33
C TYR A 219 -2.04 1.20 17.33
N LEU A 220 -3.10 0.40 17.47
CA LEU A 220 -4.20 0.67 18.39
C LEU A 220 -3.74 0.61 19.86
N HIS A 221 -2.85 -0.32 20.22
CA HIS A 221 -2.26 -0.38 21.57
C HIS A 221 -1.44 0.88 21.87
N VAL A 222 -0.57 1.28 20.93
CA VAL A 222 0.25 2.49 21.07
C VAL A 222 -0.66 3.71 21.16
N LEU A 223 -1.61 3.89 20.24
CA LEU A 223 -2.57 4.99 20.24
C LEU A 223 -3.31 5.08 21.59
N ARG A 224 -3.78 3.95 22.12
CA ARG A 224 -4.48 3.91 23.41
C ARG A 224 -3.59 4.38 24.57
N GLY A 225 -2.32 3.99 24.58
CA GLY A 225 -1.34 4.45 25.56
C GLY A 225 -1.04 5.95 25.44
N LEU A 226 -0.95 6.45 24.21
CA LEU A 226 -0.60 7.85 23.91
C LEU A 226 -1.72 8.85 24.22
N ILE A 227 -2.99 8.45 24.18
CA ILE A 227 -4.13 9.33 24.51
C ILE A 227 -3.97 9.96 25.90
N LYS A 228 -3.46 9.19 26.87
CA LYS A 228 -3.26 9.67 28.25
C LYS A 228 -1.88 10.31 28.48
N ASN A 229 -1.00 10.28 27.47
CA ASN A 229 0.41 10.66 27.61
C ASN A 229 0.85 11.58 26.47
N PRO A 230 0.43 12.86 26.47
CA PRO A 230 0.69 13.78 25.36
C PRO A 230 2.18 13.99 25.07
N LYS A 231 3.03 13.99 26.11
CA LYS A 231 4.50 14.08 25.98
C LYS A 231 5.06 12.95 25.11
N TYR A 232 4.71 11.70 25.41
CA TYR A 232 5.19 10.55 24.62
C TYR A 232 4.60 10.53 23.21
N ARG A 233 3.41 11.08 23.03
CA ARG A 233 2.80 11.19 21.69
C ARG A 233 3.62 12.13 20.83
N GLU A 234 3.94 13.31 21.36
CA GLU A 234 4.76 14.31 20.66
C GLU A 234 6.16 13.75 20.38
N GLU A 235 6.80 13.16 21.38
CA GLU A 235 8.13 12.53 21.25
C GLU A 235 8.14 11.45 20.16
N LEU A 236 7.21 10.50 20.20
CA LEU A 236 7.14 9.43 19.21
C LEU A 236 6.82 9.96 17.82
N THR A 237 5.93 10.96 17.71
CA THR A 237 5.60 11.59 16.43
C THR A 237 6.86 12.23 15.83
N ASN A 238 7.60 13.01 16.62
CA ASN A 238 8.83 13.66 16.19
C ASN A 238 9.91 12.66 15.76
N LEU A 239 10.05 11.54 16.48
CA LEU A 239 11.00 10.48 16.12
C LEU A 239 10.64 9.81 14.80
N LEU A 240 9.36 9.47 14.61
CA LEU A 240 8.88 8.87 13.37
C LEU A 240 8.99 9.84 12.19
N GLU A 241 8.60 11.11 12.38
CA GLU A 241 8.76 12.13 11.36
C GLU A 241 10.23 12.30 10.99
N LYS A 242 11.13 12.39 11.97
CA LYS A 242 12.57 12.48 11.72
C LYS A 242 13.06 11.28 10.89
N GLN A 243 12.68 10.06 11.27
CA GLN A 243 13.10 8.85 10.57
C GLN A 243 12.56 8.80 9.13
N LEU A 244 11.27 9.04 8.94
CA LEU A 244 10.62 8.95 7.63
C LEU A 244 10.99 10.11 6.69
N ASN A 245 11.50 11.22 7.24
CA ASN A 245 11.98 12.36 6.48
C ASN A 245 13.49 12.33 6.23
N GLU A 246 14.23 11.31 6.67
CA GLU A 246 15.69 11.25 6.51
C GLU A 246 16.11 11.11 5.03
N TYR A 247 15.35 10.33 4.25
CA TYR A 247 15.68 9.99 2.86
C TYR A 247 14.79 10.73 1.84
N LYS A 248 14.71 12.06 1.92
CA LYS A 248 13.82 12.87 1.04
C LYS A 248 14.10 12.74 -0.44
N GLN A 249 15.34 12.53 -0.85
CA GLN A 249 15.70 12.35 -2.26
C GLN A 249 15.07 11.05 -2.82
N ILE A 250 15.08 9.98 -2.03
CA ILE A 250 14.46 8.70 -2.38
C ILE A 250 12.93 8.82 -2.40
N GLU A 251 12.35 9.53 -1.43
CA GLU A 251 10.91 9.81 -1.42
C GLU A 251 10.49 10.61 -2.66
N THR A 252 11.20 11.69 -2.97
CA THR A 252 10.95 12.54 -4.15
C THR A 252 11.05 11.73 -5.45
N LEU A 253 12.07 10.88 -5.57
CA LEU A 253 12.24 10.00 -6.73
C LEU A 253 11.06 9.02 -6.86
N SER A 254 10.68 8.38 -5.76
CA SER A 254 9.57 7.43 -5.72
C SER A 254 8.23 8.09 -6.11
N ASP A 255 7.95 9.27 -5.56
CA ASP A 255 6.75 10.05 -5.88
C ASP A 255 6.76 10.56 -7.32
N THR A 256 7.93 10.92 -7.84
CA THR A 256 8.09 11.32 -9.24
C THR A 256 7.79 10.17 -10.18
N ILE A 257 8.29 8.96 -9.90
CA ILE A 257 7.98 7.76 -10.71
C ILE A 257 6.48 7.47 -10.69
N HIS A 258 5.86 7.51 -9.52
CA HIS A 258 4.41 7.34 -9.38
C HIS A 258 3.63 8.38 -10.19
N LYS A 259 4.05 9.64 -10.11
CA LYS A 259 3.43 10.75 -10.84
C LYS A 259 3.57 10.58 -12.35
N ILE A 260 4.77 10.24 -12.85
CA ILE A 260 5.03 9.99 -14.27
C ILE A 260 4.11 8.90 -14.81
N TRP A 261 3.91 7.82 -14.05
CA TRP A 261 2.98 6.76 -14.43
C TRP A 261 1.53 7.26 -14.50
N VAL A 262 1.03 7.90 -13.44
CA VAL A 262 -0.34 8.41 -13.38
C VAL A 262 -0.62 9.43 -14.50
N GLU A 263 0.32 10.34 -14.75
CA GLU A 263 0.20 11.36 -15.80
C GLU A 263 0.35 10.75 -17.20
N GLY A 264 1.34 9.90 -17.45
CA GLY A 264 1.57 9.28 -18.76
C GLY A 264 0.38 8.43 -19.20
N ILE A 265 -0.24 7.70 -18.27
CA ILE A 265 -1.48 6.99 -18.53
C ILE A 265 -2.62 7.95 -18.85
N LYS A 266 -2.79 9.02 -18.06
CA LYS A 266 -3.85 10.00 -18.28
C LYS A 266 -3.70 10.64 -19.67
N GLU A 267 -2.50 11.07 -20.03
CA GLU A 267 -2.19 11.67 -21.34
C GLU A 267 -2.41 10.69 -22.50
N LYS A 268 -1.97 9.42 -22.35
CA LYS A 268 -2.05 8.42 -23.42
C LYS A 268 -3.46 7.86 -23.63
N TYR A 269 -4.28 7.82 -22.58
CA TYR A 269 -5.59 7.14 -22.60
C TYR A 269 -6.77 8.06 -22.23
N GLU A 270 -6.58 9.39 -22.25
CA GLU A 270 -7.68 10.38 -22.18
C GLU A 270 -8.58 10.26 -23.42
N GLY A 271 -9.58 9.39 -23.28
CA GLY A 271 -10.57 8.99 -24.28
C GLY A 271 -11.32 7.71 -23.88
N ILE A 272 -10.73 6.89 -23.00
CA ILE A 272 -11.31 5.63 -22.50
C ILE A 272 -11.89 5.78 -21.08
N ILE A 273 -11.60 6.89 -20.39
CA ILE A 273 -12.11 7.21 -19.04
C ILE A 273 -13.46 7.94 -19.12
N LEU A 274 -14.48 7.30 -19.68
CA LEU A 274 -15.88 7.67 -19.42
C LEU A 274 -16.62 6.43 -18.89
N GLY A 275 -16.37 6.12 -17.62
CA GLY A 275 -17.04 5.02 -16.93
C GLY A 275 -16.95 5.01 -15.41
N TYR A 276 -16.19 5.92 -14.79
CA TYR A 276 -16.16 6.04 -13.34
C TYR A 276 -16.32 7.51 -12.95
N THR A 277 -17.52 7.86 -12.51
CA THR A 277 -17.89 9.12 -11.88
C THR A 277 -16.94 9.45 -10.75
N THR A 278 -16.03 10.39 -11.01
CA THR A 278 -15.35 11.15 -9.97
C THR A 278 -16.30 12.23 -9.49
N GLU A 279 -17.12 11.94 -8.48
CA GLU A 279 -17.49 13.00 -7.56
C GLU A 279 -16.22 13.35 -6.75
N ILE A 280 -15.55 14.40 -7.20
CA ILE A 280 -14.56 15.13 -6.43
C ILE A 280 -15.34 15.78 -5.28
N PRO A 281 -15.12 15.43 -3.99
CA PRO A 281 -15.65 16.24 -2.92
C PRO A 281 -14.96 17.60 -3.03
N LYS A 282 -15.75 18.64 -3.27
CA LYS A 282 -15.29 20.02 -3.09
C LYS A 282 -14.85 20.17 -1.63
N ILE A 283 -13.75 20.91 -1.48
CA ILE A 283 -13.06 21.41 -0.28
C ILE A 283 -13.94 21.43 0.98
#